data_AF-A0A2N7W7A9-F1
#
_entry.id   AF-A0A2N7W7A9-F1
#
_cell.length_a   1.000
_cell.length_b   1.000
_cell.length_c   1.000
_cell.angle_alpha   90.00
_cell.angle_beta   90.00
_cell.angle_gamma   90.00
#
_symmetry.space_group_name_H-M   'P 1'
#
loop_
_entity.id
_entity.type
_entity.pdbx_description
1 polymer ?
#
loop_
_entity_poly.entity_id
_entity_poly.type
_entity_poly.pdbx_seq_one_letter_code
_entity_poly.pdbx_strand_id
1 'polypeptide(L)'
;MEGFVYVMSNKAMPGLVKVGFTTGTPEERAAQLNGTHSPHPVVVEYSTRVPDARAVEREAHLRLRKRREGKEWFRCSREVAISAVKRAAGDLARDEFSRVEQERQHAAHQEQARQQRDVERQVRAEEQRKIGLRMEVEQRYGPRLAKCFPSFGKVYGWSCVASWFGIACFPNATFFGGLVGGALLGFLVAIVAQGVLDGRAAKSSAYLSASANRQRELDAIDRSTPPGASSAHPATTSRPSADTPGAAIPASISSRSNSTDGKVIVACTSCRQKIRLPAGKLVDATCPSCQTTFRVDT
;
A
#
# COMPACT_ATOMS: atom_id res chain seq x y z
N MET A 1 37.62 -13.51 31.51
CA MET A 1 37.64 -14.66 30.56
C MET A 1 36.58 -14.41 29.52
N GLU A 2 36.91 -14.61 28.24
CA GLU A 2 35.97 -14.42 27.14
C GLU A 2 34.84 -15.44 27.22
N GLY A 3 33.62 -15.00 26.90
CA GLY A 3 32.45 -15.85 26.94
C GLY A 3 31.17 -15.08 26.71
N PHE A 4 30.04 -15.70 27.02
CA PHE A 4 28.72 -15.10 26.90
C PHE A 4 28.17 -14.73 28.26
N VAL A 5 27.54 -13.56 28.35
CA VAL A 5 26.63 -13.22 29.45
C VAL A 5 25.20 -13.37 28.94
N TYR A 6 24.36 -14.06 29.72
CA TYR A 6 23.00 -14.39 29.32
C TYR A 6 21.97 -13.98 30.36
N VAL A 7 20.74 -13.79 29.88
CA VAL A 7 19.52 -13.71 30.68
C VAL A 7 18.67 -14.91 30.31
N MET A 8 18.29 -15.69 31.31
CA MET A 8 17.44 -16.87 31.14
C MET A 8 16.16 -16.74 31.95
N SER A 9 15.07 -17.25 31.41
CA SER A 9 13.77 -17.33 32.08
C SER A 9 13.32 -18.78 32.18
N ASN A 10 12.36 -19.04 33.05
CA ASN A 10 11.69 -20.33 33.12
C ASN A 10 10.18 -20.09 33.27
N LYS A 11 9.38 -20.77 32.45
CA LYS A 11 7.91 -20.66 32.49
C LYS A 11 7.32 -21.02 33.85
N ALA A 12 7.97 -21.91 34.60
CA ALA A 12 7.53 -22.30 35.94
C ALA A 12 7.75 -21.20 37.00
N MET A 13 8.58 -20.20 36.71
CA MET A 13 8.96 -19.12 37.62
C MET A 13 8.76 -17.74 36.97
N PRO A 14 7.51 -17.32 36.73
CA PRO A 14 7.22 -16.04 36.08
C PRO A 14 7.72 -14.85 36.91
N GLY A 15 8.29 -13.86 36.22
CA GLY A 15 8.85 -12.66 36.87
C GLY A 15 10.17 -12.89 37.60
N LEU A 16 10.77 -14.08 37.46
CA LEU A 16 12.08 -14.42 37.98
C LEU A 16 13.01 -14.80 36.83
N VAL A 17 14.17 -14.16 36.77
CA VAL A 17 15.16 -14.38 35.71
C VAL A 17 16.52 -14.70 36.29
N LYS A 18 17.27 -15.54 35.59
CA LYS A 18 18.66 -15.88 35.91
C LYS A 18 19.59 -15.04 35.05
N VAL A 19 20.58 -14.40 35.67
CA VAL A 19 21.66 -13.72 34.95
C VAL A 19 22.96 -14.41 35.30
N GLY A 20 23.68 -14.90 34.29
CA GLY A 20 24.93 -15.61 34.48
C GLY A 20 25.83 -15.51 33.26
N PHE A 21 26.98 -16.18 33.32
CA PHE A 21 27.88 -16.31 32.19
C PHE A 21 28.25 -17.76 31.88
N THR A 22 28.81 -17.97 30.69
CA THR A 22 29.36 -19.25 30.22
C THR A 22 30.51 -19.00 29.27
N THR A 23 31.47 -19.92 29.20
CA THR A 23 32.55 -19.92 28.20
C THR A 23 32.16 -20.67 26.92
N GLY A 24 31.18 -21.58 27.02
CA GLY A 24 30.53 -22.24 25.86
C GLY A 24 29.37 -21.42 25.32
N THR A 25 28.39 -22.07 24.68
CA THR A 25 27.20 -21.35 24.18
C THR A 25 26.13 -21.18 25.26
N PRO A 26 25.34 -20.09 25.24
CA PRO A 26 24.18 -19.91 26.12
C PRO A 26 23.16 -21.06 26.02
N GLU A 27 23.00 -21.64 24.83
CA GLU A 27 22.08 -22.74 24.53
C GLU A 27 22.53 -24.04 25.20
N GLU A 28 23.82 -24.38 25.11
CA GLU A 28 24.41 -25.49 25.88
C GLU A 28 24.20 -25.30 27.37
N ARG A 29 24.38 -24.06 27.86
CA ARG A 29 24.18 -23.76 29.28
C ARG A 29 22.70 -23.89 29.69
N ALA A 30 21.77 -23.46 28.85
CA ALA A 30 20.33 -23.69 29.08
C ALA A 30 20.00 -25.19 29.11
N ALA A 31 20.56 -25.98 28.19
CA ALA A 31 20.35 -27.42 28.15
C ALA A 31 20.87 -28.13 29.41
N GLN A 32 22.03 -27.71 29.95
CA GLN A 32 22.56 -28.22 31.22
C GLN A 32 21.63 -27.92 32.42
N LEU A 33 20.90 -26.81 32.36
CA LEU A 33 19.94 -26.41 33.39
C LEU A 33 18.57 -27.07 33.19
N ASN A 34 18.34 -27.80 32.09
CA ASN A 34 17.08 -28.52 31.84
C ASN A 34 17.07 -29.90 32.51
N GLY A 35 17.23 -29.92 33.84
CA GLY A 35 17.17 -31.14 34.66
C GLY A 35 15.82 -31.37 35.36
N THR A 36 15.74 -32.41 36.19
CA THR A 36 14.55 -32.79 37.00
C THR A 36 14.06 -31.73 38.00
N HIS A 37 14.81 -30.64 38.18
CA HIS A 37 14.53 -29.59 39.15
C HIS A 37 13.54 -28.52 38.64
N SER A 38 13.12 -28.58 37.37
CA SER A 38 12.08 -27.71 36.83
C SER A 38 11.18 -28.45 35.82
N PRO A 39 9.84 -28.28 35.90
CA PRO A 39 8.90 -28.91 34.96
C PRO A 39 8.92 -28.30 33.56
N HIS A 40 9.51 -27.10 33.41
CA HIS A 40 9.65 -26.42 32.13
C HIS A 40 11.12 -26.16 31.79
N PRO A 41 11.50 -26.19 30.50
CA PRO A 41 12.85 -25.87 30.08
C PRO A 41 13.16 -24.39 30.34
N VAL A 42 14.41 -24.13 30.69
CA VAL A 42 15.02 -22.81 30.75
C VAL A 42 15.18 -22.29 29.33
N VAL A 43 14.82 -21.03 29.12
CA VAL A 43 14.92 -20.37 27.83
C VAL A 43 15.89 -19.21 27.92
N VAL A 44 16.76 -19.09 26.91
CA VAL A 44 17.61 -17.91 26.73
C VAL A 44 16.76 -16.76 26.20
N GLU A 45 16.61 -15.71 26.99
CA GLU A 45 15.90 -14.48 26.59
C GLU A 45 16.84 -13.49 25.91
N TYR A 46 18.11 -13.51 26.31
CA TYR A 46 19.16 -12.67 25.75
C TYR A 46 20.54 -13.27 26.00
N SER A 47 21.46 -13.03 25.09
CA SER A 47 22.87 -13.27 25.30
C SER A 47 23.73 -12.28 24.52
N THR A 48 24.95 -12.07 24.99
CA THR A 48 25.96 -11.29 24.28
C THR A 48 27.34 -11.86 24.58
N ARG A 49 28.19 -11.92 23.56
CA ARG A 49 29.59 -12.31 23.65
C ARG A 49 30.42 -11.12 24.09
N VAL A 50 31.26 -11.30 25.09
CA VAL A 50 32.10 -10.23 25.65
C VAL A 50 33.51 -10.76 25.99
N PRO A 51 34.55 -9.91 25.93
CA PRO A 51 35.93 -10.31 26.25
C PRO A 51 36.14 -10.72 27.72
N ASP A 52 35.39 -10.15 28.66
CA ASP A 52 35.42 -10.56 30.07
C ASP A 52 34.00 -10.75 30.65
N ALA A 53 33.45 -11.94 30.41
CA ALA A 53 32.08 -12.27 30.80
C ALA A 53 31.87 -12.23 32.32
N ARG A 54 32.90 -12.57 33.10
CA ARG A 54 32.83 -12.52 34.57
C ARG A 54 32.75 -11.09 35.10
N ALA A 55 33.48 -10.16 34.50
CA ALA A 55 33.41 -8.75 34.88
C ALA A 55 32.03 -8.15 34.55
N VAL A 56 31.53 -8.44 33.34
CA VAL A 56 30.21 -7.95 32.87
C VAL A 56 29.07 -8.56 33.68
N GLU A 57 29.11 -9.85 34.01
CA GLU A 57 28.11 -10.49 34.88
C GLU A 57 28.06 -9.84 36.25
N ARG A 58 29.22 -9.64 36.89
CA ARG A 58 29.30 -9.00 38.21
C ARG A 58 28.70 -7.59 38.18
N GLU A 59 29.01 -6.82 37.15
CA GLU A 59 28.45 -5.47 36.98
C GLU A 59 26.93 -5.51 36.74
N ALA A 60 26.43 -6.47 35.95
CA ALA A 60 25.00 -6.67 35.77
C ALA A 60 24.30 -7.05 37.09
N HIS A 61 24.91 -7.93 37.90
CA HIS A 61 24.40 -8.28 39.23
C HIS A 61 24.37 -7.09 40.18
N LEU A 62 25.40 -6.23 40.16
CA LEU A 62 25.43 -5.00 40.94
C LEU A 62 24.27 -4.07 40.57
N ARG A 63 24.00 -3.91 39.27
CA ARG A 63 22.87 -3.12 38.76
C ARG A 63 21.51 -3.71 39.17
N LEU A 64 21.42 -5.03 39.29
CA LEU A 64 20.20 -5.75 39.68
C LEU A 64 20.12 -6.06 41.19
N ARG A 65 21.06 -5.60 42.01
CA ARG A 65 21.19 -5.96 43.44
C ARG A 65 19.90 -5.77 44.24
N LYS A 66 19.15 -4.70 43.96
CA LYS A 66 17.87 -4.39 44.66
C LYS A 66 16.76 -5.41 44.37
N ARG A 67 16.90 -6.20 43.30
CA ARG A 67 15.92 -7.20 42.86
C ARG A 67 16.44 -8.62 43.02
N ARG A 68 17.53 -8.82 43.75
CA ARG A 68 18.19 -10.12 43.92
C ARG A 68 17.37 -10.98 44.88
N GLU A 69 16.96 -12.15 44.42
CA GLU A 69 16.25 -13.16 45.23
C GLU A 69 17.18 -14.28 45.69
N GLY A 70 18.14 -14.64 44.84
CA GLY A 70 19.13 -15.67 45.12
C GLY A 70 20.50 -15.30 44.56
N LYS A 71 21.45 -16.25 44.57
CA LYS A 71 22.82 -15.97 44.12
C LYS A 71 22.86 -15.36 42.71
N GLU A 72 22.11 -15.93 41.78
CA GLU A 72 22.10 -15.53 40.35
C GLU A 72 20.67 -15.28 39.83
N TRP A 73 19.69 -15.18 40.73
CA TRP A 73 18.26 -15.04 40.41
C TRP A 73 17.73 -13.68 40.84
N PHE A 74 16.95 -13.05 39.97
CA PHE A 74 16.46 -11.69 40.13
C PHE A 74 14.96 -11.59 39.83
N ARG A 75 14.19 -10.94 40.72
CA ARG A 75 12.75 -10.69 40.55
C ARG A 75 12.53 -9.45 39.68
N CYS A 76 12.56 -9.65 38.36
CA CYS A 76 12.29 -8.61 37.38
C CYS A 76 11.81 -9.20 36.05
N SER A 77 11.30 -8.33 35.18
CA SER A 77 11.00 -8.73 33.80
C SER A 77 12.30 -8.96 33.02
N ARG A 78 12.22 -9.79 31.97
CA ARG A 78 13.35 -10.06 31.08
C ARG A 78 13.93 -8.78 30.50
N GLU A 79 13.11 -7.80 30.13
CA GLU A 79 13.54 -6.52 29.57
C GLU A 79 14.42 -5.73 30.54
N VAL A 80 14.10 -5.76 31.84
CA VAL A 80 14.89 -5.08 32.88
C VAL A 80 16.26 -5.73 33.02
N ALA A 81 16.31 -7.07 33.06
CA ALA A 81 17.57 -7.81 33.14
C ALA A 81 18.43 -7.63 31.88
N ILE A 82 17.82 -7.69 30.69
CA ILE A 82 18.48 -7.43 29.41
C ILE A 82 19.08 -6.02 29.41
N SER A 83 18.31 -5.02 29.83
CA SER A 83 18.79 -3.64 29.92
C SER A 83 19.96 -3.48 30.90
N ALA A 84 19.97 -4.22 32.01
CA ALA A 84 21.08 -4.23 32.94
C ALA A 84 22.35 -4.87 32.34
N VAL A 85 22.22 -6.00 31.63
CA VAL A 85 23.34 -6.66 30.96
C VAL A 85 23.89 -5.79 29.82
N LYS A 86 23.02 -5.20 28.98
CA LYS A 86 23.45 -4.28 27.92
C LYS A 86 24.24 -3.09 28.46
N ARG A 87 23.77 -2.48 29.57
CA ARG A 87 24.51 -1.37 30.22
C ARG A 87 25.81 -1.82 30.88
N ALA A 88 25.91 -3.06 31.33
CA ALA A 88 27.13 -3.62 31.90
C ALA A 88 28.17 -3.97 30.81
N ALA A 89 27.71 -4.45 29.66
CA ALA A 89 28.56 -4.79 28.52
C ALA A 89 29.05 -3.53 27.77
N GLY A 90 28.17 -2.54 27.57
CA GLY A 90 28.48 -1.34 26.80
C GLY A 90 29.01 -1.68 25.41
N ASP A 91 30.10 -1.05 25.00
CA ASP A 91 30.74 -1.23 23.69
C ASP A 91 31.47 -2.58 23.54
N LEU A 92 31.53 -3.38 24.62
CA LEU A 92 32.15 -4.71 24.58
C LEU A 92 31.21 -5.80 24.04
N ALA A 93 29.92 -5.48 23.90
CA ALA A 93 28.90 -6.42 23.43
C ALA A 93 29.12 -6.82 21.97
N ARG A 94 29.10 -8.14 21.70
CA ARG A 94 29.15 -8.74 20.36
C ARG A 94 28.12 -9.87 20.27
N ASP A 95 27.78 -10.25 19.05
CA ASP A 95 26.90 -11.40 18.75
C ASP A 95 25.64 -11.41 19.63
N GLU A 96 24.98 -10.26 19.72
CA GLU A 96 23.79 -10.12 20.57
C GLU A 96 22.63 -10.95 20.03
N PHE A 97 22.11 -11.82 20.89
CA PHE A 97 20.84 -12.50 20.68
C PHE A 97 19.80 -11.93 21.64
N SER A 98 18.61 -11.61 21.13
CA SER A 98 17.48 -11.20 21.97
C SER A 98 16.19 -11.84 21.47
N ARG A 99 15.62 -12.73 22.29
CA ARG A 99 14.35 -13.39 21.99
C ARG A 99 13.21 -12.39 21.90
N VAL A 100 13.20 -11.39 22.79
CA VAL A 100 12.20 -10.30 22.79
C VAL A 100 12.23 -9.54 21.47
N GLU A 101 13.42 -9.26 20.93
CA GLU A 101 13.55 -8.56 19.66
C GLU A 101 13.11 -9.44 18.48
N GLN A 102 13.49 -10.72 18.47
CA GLN A 102 13.03 -11.68 17.46
C GLN A 102 11.52 -11.84 17.46
N GLU A 103 10.89 -11.96 18.64
CA GLU A 103 9.43 -12.04 18.80
C GLU A 103 8.75 -10.78 18.22
N ARG A 104 9.29 -9.59 18.49
CA ARG A 104 8.77 -8.31 17.95
C ARG A 104 8.90 -8.23 16.44
N GLN A 105 10.06 -8.59 15.89
CA GLN A 105 10.30 -8.59 14.45
C GLN A 105 9.37 -9.57 13.73
N HIS A 106 9.19 -10.77 14.29
CA HIS A 106 8.28 -11.76 13.74
C HIS A 106 6.82 -11.28 13.80
N ALA A 107 6.38 -10.71 14.93
CA ALA A 107 5.04 -10.15 15.06
C ALA A 107 4.80 -9.00 14.08
N ALA A 108 5.77 -8.09 13.90
CA ALA A 108 5.69 -7.00 12.94
C ALA A 108 5.58 -7.52 11.50
N HIS A 109 6.37 -8.55 11.15
CA HIS A 109 6.31 -9.16 9.82
C HIS A 109 4.96 -9.85 9.57
N GLN A 110 4.43 -10.56 10.57
CA GLN A 110 3.09 -11.17 10.48
C GLN A 110 2.00 -10.12 10.29
N GLU A 111 2.06 -9.01 11.03
CA GLU A 111 1.10 -7.93 10.92
C GLU A 111 1.16 -7.25 9.55
N GLN A 112 2.37 -6.98 9.03
CA GLN A 112 2.55 -6.47 7.67
C GLN A 112 1.97 -7.43 6.62
N ALA A 113 2.20 -8.74 6.76
CA ALA A 113 1.65 -9.74 5.86
C ALA A 113 0.10 -9.79 5.91
N ARG A 114 -0.51 -9.57 7.09
CA ARG A 114 -1.97 -9.46 7.22
C ARG A 114 -2.49 -8.22 6.50
N GLN A 115 -1.90 -7.06 6.76
CA GLN A 115 -2.27 -5.80 6.12
C GLN A 115 -2.16 -5.86 4.59
N GLN A 116 -1.08 -6.47 4.07
CA GLN A 116 -0.91 -6.68 2.63
C GLN A 116 -2.02 -7.55 2.03
N ARG A 117 -2.39 -8.65 2.70
CA ARG A 117 -3.48 -9.53 2.25
C ARG A 117 -4.82 -8.82 2.26
N ASP A 118 -5.07 -7.98 3.24
CA ASP A 118 -6.33 -7.23 3.34
C ASP A 118 -6.43 -6.16 2.24
N VAL A 119 -5.34 -5.43 1.98
CA VAL A 119 -5.26 -4.49 0.85
C VAL A 119 -5.46 -5.23 -0.47
N GLU A 120 -4.80 -6.37 -0.67
CA GLU A 120 -4.95 -7.17 -1.89
C GLU A 120 -6.39 -7.67 -2.09
N ARG A 121 -7.05 -8.11 -1.02
CA ARG A 121 -8.47 -8.51 -1.07
C ARG A 121 -9.37 -7.34 -1.47
N GLN A 122 -9.13 -6.15 -0.92
CA GLN A 122 -9.89 -4.95 -1.27
C GLN A 122 -9.69 -4.56 -2.73
N VAL A 123 -8.45 -4.57 -3.23
CA VAL A 123 -8.13 -4.29 -4.63
C VAL A 123 -8.82 -5.29 -5.57
N ARG A 124 -8.73 -6.60 -5.29
CA ARG A 124 -9.39 -7.63 -6.09
C ARG A 124 -10.91 -7.48 -6.09
N ALA A 125 -11.51 -7.17 -4.94
CA ALA A 125 -12.96 -6.95 -4.84
C ALA A 125 -13.41 -5.71 -5.62
N GLU A 126 -12.63 -4.62 -5.58
CA GLU A 126 -12.90 -3.42 -6.38
C GLU A 126 -12.78 -3.70 -7.88
N GLU A 127 -11.75 -4.42 -8.28
CA GLU A 127 -11.54 -4.81 -9.68
C GLU A 127 -12.69 -5.69 -10.19
N GLN A 128 -13.10 -6.71 -9.42
CA GLN A 128 -14.27 -7.53 -9.75
C GLN A 128 -15.56 -6.72 -9.85
N ARG A 129 -15.75 -5.75 -8.95
CA ARG A 129 -16.88 -4.82 -9.01
C ARG A 129 -16.85 -3.97 -10.28
N LYS A 130 -15.70 -3.42 -10.66
CA LYS A 130 -15.53 -2.64 -11.90
C LYS A 130 -15.79 -3.50 -13.13
N ILE A 131 -15.28 -4.73 -13.17
CA ILE A 131 -15.56 -5.69 -14.25
C ILE A 131 -17.07 -5.95 -14.37
N GLY A 132 -17.76 -6.21 -13.25
CA GLY A 132 -19.22 -6.41 -13.24
C GLY A 132 -19.99 -5.21 -13.79
N LEU A 133 -19.63 -3.99 -13.38
CA LEU A 133 -20.25 -2.77 -13.89
C LEU A 133 -20.00 -2.57 -15.40
N ARG A 134 -18.78 -2.84 -15.88
CA ARG A 134 -18.45 -2.76 -17.32
C ARG A 134 -19.28 -3.76 -18.14
N MET A 135 -19.43 -4.98 -17.64
CA MET A 135 -20.27 -6.00 -18.27
C MET A 135 -21.74 -5.58 -18.35
N GLU A 136 -22.27 -4.94 -17.31
CA GLU A 136 -23.65 -4.41 -17.33
C GLU A 136 -23.83 -3.32 -18.39
N VAL A 137 -22.88 -2.39 -18.49
CA VAL A 137 -22.89 -1.33 -19.52
C VAL A 137 -22.85 -1.95 -20.92
N GLU A 138 -21.96 -2.91 -21.18
CA GLU A 138 -21.91 -3.58 -22.49
C GLU A 138 -23.20 -4.36 -22.80
N GLN A 139 -23.81 -5.03 -21.82
CA GLN A 139 -25.10 -5.71 -22.00
C GLN A 139 -26.22 -4.71 -22.34
N ARG A 140 -26.18 -3.51 -21.78
CA ARG A 140 -27.17 -2.45 -22.02
C ARG A 140 -27.02 -1.80 -23.40
N TYR A 141 -25.79 -1.51 -23.82
CA TYR A 141 -25.51 -0.77 -25.06
C TYR A 141 -25.28 -1.67 -26.28
N GLY A 142 -24.74 -2.88 -26.11
CA GLY A 142 -24.50 -3.86 -27.17
C GLY A 142 -25.69 -4.05 -28.12
N PRO A 143 -26.90 -4.42 -27.65
CA PRO A 143 -28.05 -4.60 -28.53
C PRO A 143 -28.54 -3.28 -29.17
N ARG A 144 -28.34 -2.13 -28.52
CA ARG A 144 -28.70 -0.82 -29.10
C ARG A 144 -27.79 -0.44 -30.26
N LEU A 145 -26.49 -0.69 -30.12
CA LEU A 145 -25.51 -0.47 -31.17
C LEU A 145 -25.70 -1.45 -32.33
N ALA A 146 -25.95 -2.73 -32.05
CA ALA A 146 -26.20 -3.75 -33.08
C ALA A 146 -27.41 -3.42 -33.99
N LYS A 147 -28.47 -2.81 -33.43
CA LYS A 147 -29.65 -2.37 -34.20
C LYS A 147 -29.35 -1.25 -35.20
N CYS A 148 -28.25 -0.51 -35.04
CA CYS A 148 -27.86 0.53 -35.99
C CYS A 148 -27.29 -0.05 -37.30
N PHE A 149 -26.85 -1.31 -37.29
CA PHE A 149 -26.27 -1.96 -38.45
C PHE A 149 -27.31 -2.82 -39.19
N PRO A 150 -27.33 -2.78 -40.53
CA PRO A 150 -28.21 -3.66 -41.29
C PRO A 150 -27.74 -5.10 -41.17
N SER A 151 -28.69 -6.03 -41.03
CA SER A 151 -28.40 -7.45 -40.98
C SER A 151 -27.86 -7.95 -42.33
N PHE A 152 -26.74 -8.66 -42.31
CA PHE A 152 -26.12 -9.22 -43.51
C PHE A 152 -27.09 -10.01 -44.38
N GLY A 153 -27.98 -10.82 -43.80
CA GLY A 153 -28.98 -11.59 -44.56
C GLY A 153 -29.94 -10.73 -45.40
N LYS A 154 -30.32 -9.54 -44.91
CA LYS A 154 -31.14 -8.60 -45.67
C LYS A 154 -30.35 -7.97 -46.81
N VAL A 155 -29.11 -7.56 -46.54
CA VAL A 155 -28.22 -6.99 -47.56
C VAL A 155 -27.94 -8.01 -48.65
N TYR A 156 -27.60 -9.24 -48.27
CA TYR A 156 -27.42 -10.36 -49.20
C TYR A 156 -28.66 -10.66 -50.03
N GLY A 157 -29.84 -10.70 -49.41
CA GLY A 157 -31.10 -10.89 -50.14
C GLY A 157 -31.32 -9.83 -51.22
N TRP A 158 -31.13 -8.54 -50.89
CA TRP A 158 -31.25 -7.45 -51.86
C TRP A 158 -30.15 -7.49 -52.93
N SER A 159 -28.93 -7.89 -52.58
CA SER A 159 -27.82 -8.06 -53.53
C SER A 159 -28.09 -9.19 -54.52
N CYS A 160 -28.65 -10.32 -54.10
CA CYS A 160 -29.04 -11.40 -54.99
C CYS A 160 -30.13 -10.97 -55.99
N VAL A 161 -31.13 -10.20 -55.54
CA VAL A 161 -32.17 -9.65 -56.42
C VAL A 161 -31.55 -8.71 -57.45
N ALA A 162 -30.69 -7.78 -57.02
CA ALA A 162 -30.01 -6.86 -57.92
C ALA A 162 -29.10 -7.58 -58.94
N SER A 163 -28.34 -8.59 -58.51
CA SER A 163 -27.51 -9.40 -59.39
C SER A 163 -28.34 -10.23 -60.37
N TRP A 164 -29.48 -10.79 -59.95
CA TRP A 164 -30.36 -11.54 -60.83
C TRP A 164 -30.99 -10.66 -61.92
N PHE A 165 -31.49 -9.47 -61.56
CA PHE A 165 -31.97 -8.49 -62.55
C PHE A 165 -30.85 -8.08 -63.53
N GLY A 166 -29.62 -7.90 -63.05
CA GLY A 166 -28.48 -7.60 -63.91
C GLY A 166 -28.15 -8.72 -64.90
N ILE A 167 -28.20 -9.98 -64.47
CA ILE A 167 -27.95 -11.15 -65.33
C ILE A 167 -29.10 -11.38 -66.34
N ALA A 168 -30.35 -11.11 -65.94
CA ALA A 168 -31.52 -11.28 -66.80
C ALA A 168 -31.52 -10.34 -68.03
N CYS A 169 -30.74 -9.25 -68.00
CA CYS A 169 -30.56 -8.36 -69.15
C CYS A 169 -29.64 -8.93 -70.25
N PHE A 170 -28.98 -10.07 -70.04
CA PHE A 170 -28.09 -10.68 -71.03
C PHE A 170 -28.83 -11.75 -71.87
N PRO A 171 -28.88 -11.63 -73.22
CA PRO A 171 -29.74 -12.43 -74.08
C PRO A 171 -29.40 -13.93 -74.15
N ASN A 172 -28.22 -14.34 -73.69
CA ASN A 172 -27.74 -15.73 -73.75
C ASN A 172 -27.67 -16.42 -72.36
N ALA A 173 -28.25 -15.83 -71.31
CA ALA A 173 -28.21 -16.40 -69.97
C ALA A 173 -29.14 -17.62 -69.84
N THR A 174 -28.58 -18.77 -69.46
CA THR A 174 -29.38 -19.96 -69.13
C THR A 174 -29.97 -19.82 -67.73
N PHE A 175 -31.23 -20.25 -67.55
CA PHE A 175 -31.98 -20.08 -66.29
C PHE A 175 -31.24 -20.63 -65.05
N PHE A 176 -30.64 -21.82 -65.18
CA PHE A 176 -29.85 -22.44 -64.10
C PHE A 176 -28.49 -21.76 -63.85
N GLY A 177 -27.81 -21.30 -64.91
CA GLY A 177 -26.58 -20.53 -64.79
C GLY A 177 -26.80 -19.17 -64.13
N GLY A 178 -27.96 -18.55 -64.38
CA GLY A 178 -28.37 -17.29 -63.73
C GLY A 178 -28.69 -17.44 -62.24
N LEU A 179 -29.22 -18.58 -61.79
CA LEU A 179 -29.49 -18.84 -60.37
C LEU A 179 -28.20 -19.02 -59.55
N VAL A 180 -27.29 -19.89 -60.01
CA VAL A 180 -26.03 -20.15 -59.28
C VAL A 180 -25.05 -18.98 -59.44
N GLY A 181 -24.92 -18.43 -60.65
CA GLY A 181 -24.09 -17.26 -60.91
C GLY A 181 -24.60 -16.00 -60.19
N GLY A 182 -25.92 -15.82 -60.11
CA GLY A 182 -26.55 -14.71 -59.39
C GLY A 182 -26.33 -14.76 -57.88
N ALA A 183 -26.34 -15.95 -57.28
CA ALA A 183 -26.05 -16.11 -55.85
C ALA A 183 -24.58 -15.80 -55.51
N LEU A 184 -23.63 -16.29 -56.31
CA LEU A 184 -22.20 -16.03 -56.11
C LEU A 184 -21.84 -14.56 -56.33
N LEU A 185 -22.36 -13.95 -57.40
CA LEU A 185 -22.17 -12.52 -57.66
C LEU A 185 -22.87 -11.67 -56.58
N GLY A 186 -24.08 -12.07 -56.18
CA GLY A 186 -24.84 -11.44 -55.11
C GLY A 186 -24.10 -11.47 -53.77
N PHE A 187 -23.39 -12.55 -53.44
CA PHE A 187 -22.58 -12.65 -52.22
C PHE A 187 -21.40 -11.66 -52.21
N LEU A 188 -20.68 -11.56 -53.33
CA LEU A 188 -19.57 -10.59 -53.47
C LEU A 188 -20.08 -9.15 -53.38
N VAL A 189 -21.18 -8.84 -54.07
CA VAL A 189 -21.85 -7.54 -53.99
C VAL A 189 -22.32 -7.25 -52.56
N ALA A 190 -22.85 -8.26 -51.86
CA ALA A 190 -23.31 -8.12 -50.48
C ALA A 190 -22.18 -7.79 -49.51
N ILE A 191 -20.99 -8.37 -49.66
CA ILE A 191 -19.83 -8.04 -48.82
C ILE A 191 -19.45 -6.56 -48.99
N VAL A 192 -19.35 -6.09 -50.24
CA VAL A 192 -19.00 -4.70 -50.54
C VAL A 192 -20.10 -3.75 -50.06
N ALA A 193 -21.36 -4.06 -50.36
CA ALA A 193 -22.51 -3.26 -49.95
C ALA A 193 -22.65 -3.20 -48.43
N GLN A 194 -22.44 -4.32 -47.73
CA GLN A 194 -22.44 -4.38 -46.27
C GLN A 194 -21.34 -3.47 -45.71
N GLY A 195 -20.11 -3.52 -46.24
CA GLY A 195 -19.03 -2.63 -45.78
C GLY A 195 -19.35 -1.14 -45.95
N VAL A 196 -19.99 -0.75 -47.06
CA VAL A 196 -20.43 0.64 -47.29
C VAL A 196 -21.56 1.03 -46.34
N LEU A 197 -22.54 0.15 -46.13
CA LEU A 197 -23.68 0.39 -45.25
C LEU A 197 -23.24 0.45 -43.77
N ASP A 198 -22.32 -0.41 -43.35
CA ASP A 198 -21.74 -0.40 -42.01
C ASP A 198 -20.92 0.87 -41.79
N GLY A 199 -20.16 1.32 -42.79
CA GLY A 199 -19.45 2.60 -42.75
C GLY A 199 -20.38 3.81 -42.66
N ARG A 200 -21.57 3.75 -43.27
CA ARG A 200 -22.62 4.78 -43.12
C ARG A 200 -23.32 4.69 -41.77
N ALA A 201 -23.65 3.49 -41.31
CA ALA A 201 -24.26 3.23 -40.00
C ALA A 201 -23.37 3.72 -38.85
N ALA A 202 -22.06 3.47 -38.94
CA ALA A 202 -21.06 3.95 -37.98
C ALA A 202 -20.92 5.48 -37.93
N LYS A 203 -21.33 6.20 -38.98
CA LYS A 203 -21.37 7.67 -39.02
C LYS A 203 -22.73 8.26 -38.68
N SER A 204 -23.74 7.42 -38.42
CA SER A 204 -25.08 7.89 -38.07
C SER A 204 -25.07 8.59 -36.71
N SER A 205 -25.88 9.65 -36.56
CA SER A 205 -26.00 10.39 -35.30
C SER A 205 -26.48 9.52 -34.15
N ALA A 206 -27.35 8.55 -34.43
CA ALA A 206 -27.85 7.57 -33.48
C ALA A 206 -26.72 6.66 -32.95
N TYR A 207 -25.86 6.13 -33.83
CA TYR A 207 -24.72 5.32 -33.42
C TYR A 207 -23.67 6.13 -32.65
N LEU A 208 -23.31 7.33 -33.14
CA LEU A 208 -22.31 8.19 -32.50
C LEU A 208 -22.74 8.63 -31.10
N SER A 209 -24.00 9.04 -30.92
CA SER A 209 -24.53 9.40 -29.60
C SER A 209 -24.61 8.21 -28.65
N ALA A 210 -25.07 7.03 -29.12
CA ALA A 210 -25.13 5.82 -28.31
C ALA A 210 -23.75 5.32 -27.87
N SER A 211 -22.77 5.34 -28.79
CA SER A 211 -21.39 4.95 -28.49
C SER A 211 -20.67 5.95 -27.58
N ALA A 212 -20.91 7.26 -27.76
CA ALA A 212 -20.41 8.28 -26.85
C ALA A 212 -21.00 8.15 -25.44
N ASN A 213 -22.30 7.83 -25.31
CA ASN A 213 -22.93 7.58 -24.02
C ASN A 213 -22.33 6.36 -23.31
N ARG A 214 -22.11 5.26 -24.06
CA ARG A 214 -21.42 4.07 -23.55
C ARG A 214 -20.03 4.42 -23.03
N GLN A 215 -19.25 5.17 -23.81
CA GLN A 215 -17.89 5.55 -23.42
C GLN A 215 -17.90 6.42 -22.16
N ARG A 216 -18.82 7.38 -22.05
CA ARG A 216 -18.96 8.20 -20.84
C ARG A 216 -19.27 7.37 -19.59
N GLU A 217 -20.12 6.34 -19.71
CA GLU A 217 -20.43 5.45 -18.58
C GLU A 217 -19.22 4.58 -18.19
N LEU A 218 -18.48 4.04 -19.15
CA LEU A 218 -17.24 3.29 -18.89
C LEU A 218 -16.17 4.17 -18.25
N ASP A 219 -15.95 5.38 -18.76
CA ASP A 219 -15.01 6.35 -18.19
C ASP A 219 -15.41 6.76 -16.76
N ALA A 220 -16.71 6.84 -16.47
CA ALA A 220 -17.22 7.13 -15.13
C ALA A 220 -16.93 5.98 -14.14
N ILE A 221 -17.02 4.71 -14.59
CA ILE A 221 -16.65 3.54 -13.77
C ILE A 221 -15.16 3.57 -13.43
N ASP A 222 -14.31 3.93 -14.40
CA ASP A 222 -12.86 3.99 -14.20
C ASP A 222 -12.45 5.10 -13.23
N ARG A 223 -13.15 6.24 -13.28
CA ARG A 223 -12.98 7.35 -12.34
C ARG A 223 -13.65 7.12 -10.99
N SER A 224 -14.52 6.11 -10.87
CA SER A 224 -15.23 5.86 -9.62
C SER A 224 -14.28 5.36 -8.53
N THR A 225 -14.30 6.04 -7.40
CA THR A 225 -13.64 5.63 -6.16
C THR A 225 -14.55 4.63 -5.42
N PRO A 226 -14.00 3.66 -4.66
CA PRO A 226 -14.81 2.72 -3.89
C PRO A 226 -15.85 3.44 -3.00
N PRO A 227 -17.12 2.95 -2.97
CA PRO A 227 -18.19 3.49 -2.15
C PRO A 227 -17.79 3.27 -0.68
N GLY A 228 -17.38 4.35 -0.02
CA GLY A 228 -16.82 4.34 1.32
C GLY A 228 -15.70 5.35 1.53
N ALA A 229 -14.94 5.69 0.47
CA ALA A 229 -13.85 6.66 0.57
C ALA A 229 -14.32 8.12 0.74
N SER A 230 -15.56 8.44 0.35
CA SER A 230 -16.09 9.81 0.39
C SER A 230 -16.77 10.21 1.72
N SER A 231 -16.61 9.42 2.80
CA SER A 231 -17.19 9.77 4.11
C SER A 231 -16.17 9.95 5.25
N ALA A 232 -14.87 9.84 4.96
CA ALA A 232 -13.80 10.17 5.90
C ALA A 232 -13.25 11.59 5.66
N HIS A 233 -14.13 12.58 5.60
CA HIS A 233 -13.72 13.93 6.00
C HIS A 233 -13.72 13.95 7.53
N PRO A 234 -12.64 14.37 8.21
CA PRO A 234 -12.69 14.61 9.64
C PRO A 234 -13.76 15.69 9.87
N ALA A 235 -14.86 15.30 10.51
CA ALA A 235 -15.84 16.23 11.03
C ALA A 235 -15.07 17.27 11.84
N THR A 236 -15.02 18.49 11.30
CA THR A 236 -14.55 19.66 12.01
C THR A 236 -15.55 19.88 13.13
N THR A 237 -15.20 19.41 14.32
CA THR A 237 -15.93 19.73 15.55
C THR A 237 -15.86 21.25 15.73
N SER A 238 -16.98 21.90 15.47
CA SER A 238 -17.24 23.27 15.85
C SER A 238 -17.06 23.38 17.37
N ARG A 239 -16.03 24.12 17.77
CA ARG A 239 -15.76 24.52 19.15
C ARG A 239 -16.79 25.59 19.56
N PRO A 240 -17.40 25.51 20.75
CA PRO A 240 -18.30 26.56 21.22
C PRO A 240 -17.50 27.78 21.66
N SER A 241 -18.00 28.95 21.29
CA SER A 241 -17.54 30.27 21.72
C SER A 241 -17.70 30.43 23.23
N ALA A 242 -16.66 30.90 23.90
CA ALA A 242 -16.73 31.41 25.26
C ALA A 242 -16.05 32.79 25.29
N ASP A 243 -16.83 33.78 25.73
CA ASP A 243 -16.46 35.16 25.96
C ASP A 243 -15.50 35.33 27.16
N THR A 244 -14.75 36.44 27.09
CA THR A 244 -14.23 37.28 28.19
C THR A 244 -12.71 37.27 28.43
N PRO A 245 -12.08 38.46 28.64
CA PRO A 245 -10.63 38.65 28.53
C PRO A 245 -9.93 38.71 29.90
N GLY A 246 -8.63 38.45 29.93
CA GLY A 246 -7.84 38.74 31.12
C GLY A 246 -6.37 38.33 31.08
N ALA A 247 -5.51 39.36 31.13
CA ALA A 247 -4.17 39.39 31.70
C ALA A 247 -2.99 38.75 30.96
N ALA A 248 -1.98 39.61 30.79
CA ALA A 248 -0.67 39.42 30.19
C ALA A 248 0.30 38.57 31.04
N ILE A 249 1.34 38.04 30.38
CA ILE A 249 2.79 38.20 30.67
C ILE A 249 3.58 37.32 29.66
N PRO A 250 4.79 37.72 29.22
CA PRO A 250 5.36 37.29 27.95
C PRO A 250 6.31 36.10 28.10
N ALA A 251 6.32 35.21 27.11
CA ALA A 251 7.36 34.20 26.97
C ALA A 251 7.80 34.12 25.51
N SER A 252 9.08 34.47 25.32
CA SER A 252 9.88 34.37 24.11
C SER A 252 9.73 33.02 23.40
N ILE A 253 9.32 33.03 22.13
CA ILE A 253 9.38 31.86 21.24
C ILE A 253 10.61 32.01 20.35
N SER A 254 11.68 31.35 20.76
CA SER A 254 12.72 30.87 19.84
C SER A 254 12.29 29.49 19.38
N SER A 255 11.92 29.34 18.11
CA SER A 255 11.65 28.04 17.50
C SER A 255 12.61 27.79 16.35
N ARG A 256 13.84 27.40 16.69
CA ARG A 256 14.69 26.62 15.79
C ARG A 256 14.14 25.19 15.75
N SER A 257 13.35 24.87 14.73
CA SER A 257 13.09 23.47 14.39
C SER A 257 14.21 22.99 13.46
N ASN A 258 15.19 22.30 14.02
CA ASN A 258 16.21 21.55 13.29
C ASN A 258 15.53 20.41 12.53
N SER A 259 15.52 20.48 11.20
CA SER A 259 15.31 19.31 10.32
C SER A 259 16.59 19.06 9.54
N THR A 260 17.07 17.82 9.60
CA THR A 260 18.33 17.25 9.09
C THR A 260 18.52 17.30 7.55
N ASP A 261 17.89 18.24 6.85
CA ASP A 261 17.85 18.29 5.37
C ASP A 261 18.36 19.62 4.77
N GLY A 262 18.96 20.50 5.58
CA GLY A 262 19.53 21.77 5.07
C GLY A 262 18.50 22.70 4.42
N LYS A 263 17.21 22.57 4.76
CA LYS A 263 16.10 23.36 4.24
C LYS A 263 15.27 23.93 5.39
N VAL A 264 14.90 25.21 5.31
CA VAL A 264 14.08 25.95 6.27
C VAL A 264 12.73 26.31 5.64
N ILE A 265 11.67 26.34 6.45
CA ILE A 265 10.34 26.77 6.01
C ILE A 265 10.17 28.25 6.34
N VAL A 266 9.95 29.07 5.31
CA VAL A 266 9.69 30.50 5.41
C VAL A 266 8.27 30.80 4.94
N ALA A 267 7.57 31.72 5.60
CA ALA A 267 6.26 32.20 5.16
C ALA A 267 6.41 33.39 4.21
N CYS A 268 5.65 33.40 3.12
CA CYS A 268 5.57 34.56 2.22
C CYS A 268 5.06 35.81 2.95
N THR A 269 5.68 36.96 2.68
CA THR A 269 5.30 38.25 3.28
C THR A 269 3.93 38.76 2.85
N SER A 270 3.42 38.34 1.69
CA SER A 270 2.14 38.80 1.15
C SER A 270 0.98 37.85 1.47
N CYS A 271 1.11 36.56 1.18
CA CYS A 271 0.00 35.60 1.33
C CYS A 271 0.19 34.57 2.47
N ARG A 272 1.31 34.62 3.20
CA ARG A 272 1.69 33.67 4.27
C ARG A 272 1.80 32.20 3.83
N GLN A 273 1.82 31.91 2.54
CA GLN A 273 2.11 30.58 2.02
C GLN A 273 3.48 30.10 2.53
N LYS A 274 3.55 28.87 3.04
CA LYS A 274 4.79 28.26 3.55
C LYS A 274 5.62 27.71 2.39
N ILE A 275 6.85 28.18 2.25
CA ILE A 275 7.78 27.84 1.16
C ILE A 275 9.03 27.22 1.79
N ARG A 276 9.58 26.17 1.17
CA ARG A 276 10.83 25.52 1.59
C ARG A 276 12.01 26.13 0.85
N LEU A 277 12.97 26.69 1.57
CA LEU A 277 14.17 27.32 1.03
C LEU A 277 15.43 26.68 1.64
N PRO A 278 16.58 26.68 0.95
CA PRO A 278 17.83 26.13 1.48
C PRO A 278 18.36 26.97 2.66
N ALA A 279 18.82 26.32 3.73
CA ALA A 279 19.32 26.98 4.95
C ALA A 279 20.70 27.65 4.74
N GLY A 280 20.94 28.75 5.45
CA GLY A 280 22.23 29.45 5.56
C GLY A 280 22.61 30.35 4.38
N LYS A 281 21.63 30.79 3.57
CA LYS A 281 21.88 31.68 2.41
C LYS A 281 20.83 32.79 2.31
N LEU A 282 21.26 33.96 1.86
CA LEU A 282 20.36 35.03 1.43
C LEU A 282 19.81 34.70 0.04
N VAL A 283 18.50 34.48 -0.07
CA VAL A 283 17.86 34.08 -1.33
C VAL A 283 16.71 35.02 -1.67
N ASP A 284 16.60 35.40 -2.94
CA ASP A 284 15.42 36.05 -3.50
C ASP A 284 14.42 34.97 -3.93
N ALA A 285 13.34 34.82 -3.16
CA ALA A 285 12.35 33.77 -3.36
C ALA A 285 11.05 34.33 -3.93
N THR A 286 10.52 33.70 -4.98
CA THR A 286 9.22 34.04 -5.58
C THR A 286 8.15 33.07 -5.07
N CYS A 287 7.05 33.63 -4.54
CA CYS A 287 5.94 32.82 -4.05
C CYS A 287 5.16 32.18 -5.22
N PRO A 288 4.92 30.86 -5.22
CA PRO A 288 4.12 30.21 -6.27
C PRO A 288 2.63 30.57 -6.22
N SER A 289 2.14 31.06 -5.08
CA SER A 289 0.72 31.37 -4.88
C SER A 289 0.36 32.80 -5.30
N CYS A 290 1.20 33.79 -4.98
CA CYS A 290 0.90 35.20 -5.24
C CYS A 290 1.93 35.91 -6.14
N GLN A 291 2.95 35.18 -6.62
CA GLN A 291 4.01 35.68 -7.49
C GLN A 291 4.87 36.83 -6.91
N THR A 292 4.70 37.17 -5.64
CA THR A 292 5.54 38.16 -4.96
C THR A 292 6.95 37.63 -4.75
N THR A 293 7.96 38.39 -5.16
CA THR A 293 9.38 38.13 -4.89
C THR A 293 9.80 38.88 -3.62
N PHE A 294 10.43 38.17 -2.69
CA PHE A 294 10.93 38.75 -1.44
C PHE A 294 12.28 38.13 -1.07
N ARG A 295 13.14 38.95 -0.46
CA ARG A 295 14.47 38.55 0.00
C ARG A 295 14.38 38.03 1.43
N VAL A 296 14.91 36.84 1.69
CA VAL A 296 14.93 36.24 3.02
C VAL A 296 16.29 35.63 3.34
N ASP A 297 16.73 35.84 4.59
CA ASP A 297 17.88 35.17 5.18
C ASP A 297 17.37 33.92 5.92
N THR A 298 17.65 32.75 5.34
CA THR A 298 17.12 31.43 5.76
C THR A 298 18.12 30.65 6.61
#